data_AF-A0A8J4TA29-F1
#
_entry.id   AF-A0A8J4TA29-F1
#
_cell.length_a   1.000
_cell.length_b   1.000
_cell.length_c   1.000
_cell.angle_alpha   90.00
_cell.angle_beta   90.00
_cell.angle_gamma   90.00
#
_symmetry.space_group_name_H-M   'P 1'
#
loop_
_entity.id
_entity.type
_entity.pdbx_description
1 polymer ?
#
loop_
_entity_poly.entity_id
_entity_poly.type
_entity_poly.pdbx_seq_one_letter_code
_entity_poly.pdbx_strand_id
1 'polypeptide(L)'
;MIRLAAVAMAENEPDQDNLRGVIINTASVAAFEGQIGQAAYAASKAAVVGMTLPIARDLAREGIRVMTIAPGLFNSQTIIGRKGYRDEVFDYLSDIQLAVSRLGNPEDYADLVIRVIQNCMLNGFFETPMLAGLPSNEHLVKHVVSPRRLGKPEEFAHLVETIIQNHMFNGEVIRLDAAARMPP
;
A
#
# COMPACT_ATOMS: atom_id res chain seq x y z
N MET A 1 -5.24 1.21 13.87
CA MET A 1 -5.60 0.09 12.99
C MET A 1 -4.89 -1.20 13.37
N ILE A 2 -3.54 -1.26 13.38
CA ILE A 2 -2.77 -2.48 13.73
C ILE A 2 -3.25 -3.16 15.01
N ARG A 3 -3.47 -2.40 16.10
CA ARG A 3 -4.00 -2.95 17.37
C ARG A 3 -5.27 -3.77 17.21
N LEU A 4 -6.24 -3.28 16.42
CA LEU A 4 -7.54 -3.97 16.26
C LEU A 4 -7.40 -5.18 15.34
N ALA A 5 -6.64 -5.04 14.25
CA ALA A 5 -6.39 -6.15 13.33
C ALA A 5 -5.62 -7.29 14.02
N ALA A 6 -4.61 -6.95 14.83
CA ALA A 6 -3.84 -7.94 15.58
C ALA A 6 -4.71 -8.71 16.58
N VAL A 7 -5.61 -8.03 17.30
CA VAL A 7 -6.57 -8.68 18.20
C VAL A 7 -7.48 -9.65 17.42
N ALA A 8 -8.02 -9.23 16.28
CA ALA A 8 -8.87 -10.11 15.48
C ALA A 8 -8.09 -11.31 14.90
N MET A 9 -6.86 -11.10 14.43
CA MET A 9 -6.01 -12.17 13.90
C MET A 9 -5.58 -13.17 14.96
N ALA A 10 -5.36 -12.74 16.20
CA ALA A 10 -4.95 -13.63 17.29
C ALA A 10 -6.01 -14.72 17.58
N GLU A 11 -7.29 -14.44 17.29
CA GLU A 11 -8.40 -15.39 17.45
C GLU A 11 -8.52 -16.39 16.29
N ASN A 12 -7.76 -16.22 15.19
CA ASN A 12 -7.77 -17.19 14.09
C ASN A 12 -7.16 -18.52 14.51
N GLU A 13 -7.68 -19.62 13.98
CA GLU A 13 -7.04 -20.93 14.11
C GLU A 13 -5.62 -20.88 13.51
N PRO A 14 -4.58 -21.32 14.25
CA PRO A 14 -3.23 -21.32 13.75
C PRO A 14 -3.07 -22.36 12.63
N ASP A 15 -2.26 -22.03 11.63
CA ASP A 15 -1.85 -22.99 10.61
C ASP A 15 -0.78 -23.99 11.13
N GLN A 16 -0.26 -24.82 10.22
CA GLN A 16 0.77 -25.82 10.52
C GLN A 16 2.08 -25.26 11.09
N ASP A 17 2.39 -23.98 10.83
CA ASP A 17 3.59 -23.29 11.29
C ASP A 17 3.28 -22.35 12.47
N ASN A 18 2.10 -22.51 13.09
CA ASN A 18 1.59 -21.70 14.19
C ASN A 18 1.39 -20.21 13.82
N LEU A 19 1.09 -19.93 12.55
CA LEU A 19 0.77 -18.59 12.07
C LEU A 19 -0.74 -18.38 12.07
N ARG A 20 -1.16 -17.17 12.45
CA ARG A 20 -2.58 -16.77 12.56
C ARG A 20 -2.97 -15.65 11.61
N GLY A 21 -2.00 -14.95 11.05
CA GLY A 21 -2.27 -13.87 10.10
C GLY A 21 -1.02 -13.13 9.65
N VAL A 22 -1.25 -12.17 8.76
CA VAL A 22 -0.22 -11.27 8.25
C VAL A 22 -0.78 -9.86 8.11
N ILE A 23 -0.02 -8.87 8.59
CA ILE A 23 -0.30 -7.45 8.41
C ILE A 23 0.66 -6.92 7.35
N ILE A 24 0.12 -6.31 6.30
CA ILE A 24 0.91 -5.72 5.21
C ILE A 24 0.62 -4.22 5.16
N ASN A 25 1.63 -3.40 5.43
CA ASN A 25 1.52 -1.95 5.38
C ASN A 25 2.01 -1.41 4.02
N THR A 26 1.57 -0.20 3.67
CA THR A 26 2.02 0.51 2.48
C THR A 26 2.82 1.77 2.86
N ALA A 27 4.14 1.68 2.68
CA ALA A 27 5.07 2.81 2.81
C ALA A 27 5.20 3.54 1.45
N SER A 28 6.41 3.97 1.09
CA SER A 28 6.76 4.57 -0.20
C SER A 28 8.28 4.63 -0.34
N VAL A 29 8.81 4.66 -1.55
CA VAL A 29 10.23 5.01 -1.79
C VAL A 29 10.62 6.37 -1.21
N ALA A 30 9.67 7.28 -1.04
CA ALA A 30 9.87 8.56 -0.36
C ALA A 30 10.31 8.42 1.11
N ALA A 31 10.12 7.25 1.73
CA ALA A 31 10.67 6.95 3.06
C ALA A 31 12.20 6.94 3.09
N PHE A 32 12.85 6.70 1.94
CA PHE A 32 14.30 6.60 1.79
C PHE A 32 14.86 7.77 0.98
N GLU A 33 14.10 8.22 -0.02
CA GLU A 33 14.53 9.17 -1.05
C GLU A 33 13.43 10.23 -1.24
N GLY A 34 13.08 10.93 -0.16
CA GLY A 34 12.08 12.00 -0.21
C GLY A 34 12.55 13.19 -1.05
N GLN A 35 11.66 13.73 -1.89
CA GLN A 35 11.96 14.88 -2.76
C GLN A 35 11.66 16.22 -2.07
N ILE A 36 12.10 17.33 -2.69
CA ILE A 36 11.72 18.68 -2.27
C ILE A 36 10.19 18.78 -2.16
N GLY A 37 9.71 19.32 -1.03
CA GLY A 37 8.28 19.44 -0.74
C GLY A 37 7.62 18.19 -0.13
N GLN A 38 8.33 17.06 -0.01
CA GLN A 38 7.79 15.81 0.54
C GLN A 38 8.15 15.55 2.01
N ALA A 39 8.68 16.53 2.77
CA ALA A 39 9.20 16.28 4.12
C ALA A 39 8.20 15.56 5.06
N ALA A 40 6.95 16.03 5.13
CA ALA A 40 5.91 15.39 5.94
C ALA A 40 5.53 13.99 5.43
N TYR A 41 5.46 13.83 4.10
CA TYR A 41 5.16 12.55 3.47
C TYR A 41 6.26 11.52 3.72
N ALA A 42 7.51 11.88 3.41
CA ALA A 42 8.71 11.10 3.69
C ALA A 42 8.79 10.69 5.16
N ALA A 43 8.58 11.63 6.10
CA ALA A 43 8.57 11.34 7.53
C ALA A 43 7.48 10.32 7.90
N SER A 44 6.25 10.49 7.41
CA SER A 44 5.16 9.54 7.68
C SER A 44 5.45 8.14 7.15
N LYS A 45 6.04 8.03 5.95
CA LYS A 45 6.34 6.74 5.31
C LYS A 45 7.57 6.10 5.93
N ALA A 46 8.55 6.89 6.38
CA ALA A 46 9.68 6.43 7.18
C ALA A 46 9.25 5.89 8.55
N ALA A 47 8.23 6.49 9.18
CA ALA A 47 7.66 5.95 10.42
C ALA A 47 7.06 4.54 10.20
N VAL A 48 6.36 4.33 9.08
CA VAL A 48 5.83 3.00 8.72
C VAL A 48 6.96 1.98 8.51
N VAL A 49 8.04 2.37 7.83
CA VAL A 49 9.23 1.54 7.67
C VAL A 49 9.83 1.19 9.03
N GLY A 50 10.11 2.21 9.86
CA GLY A 50 10.78 2.05 11.15
C GLY A 50 9.99 1.21 12.16
N MET A 51 8.66 1.19 12.07
CA MET A 51 7.83 0.40 12.99
C MET A 51 7.61 -1.05 12.52
N THR A 52 8.01 -1.44 11.31
CA THR A 52 7.70 -2.78 10.76
C THR A 52 8.31 -3.90 11.60
N LEU A 53 9.63 -3.86 11.81
CA LEU A 53 10.35 -4.88 12.58
C LEU A 53 9.95 -4.93 14.07
N PRO A 54 9.84 -3.82 14.83
CA PRO A 54 9.44 -3.92 16.23
C PRO A 54 8.02 -4.47 16.39
N ILE A 55 7.06 -4.08 15.53
CA ILE A 55 5.70 -4.64 15.60
C ILE A 55 5.72 -6.14 15.23
N ALA A 56 6.53 -6.56 14.24
CA ALA A 56 6.71 -7.97 13.92
C ALA A 56 7.20 -8.78 15.14
N ARG A 57 8.12 -8.20 15.93
CA ARG A 57 8.62 -8.83 17.17
C ARG A 57 7.55 -8.89 18.25
N ASP A 58 6.80 -7.81 18.44
CA ASP A 58 5.73 -7.74 19.44
C ASP A 58 4.64 -8.77 19.18
N LEU A 59 4.31 -9.01 17.90
CA LEU A 59 3.24 -9.91 17.48
C LEU A 59 3.70 -11.34 17.17
N ALA A 60 5.00 -11.62 17.22
CA ALA A 60 5.55 -12.94 16.89
C ALA A 60 4.98 -14.07 17.77
N ARG A 61 4.70 -13.78 19.05
CA ARG A 61 4.11 -14.75 19.98
C ARG A 61 2.68 -15.13 19.62
N GLU A 62 1.96 -14.22 18.97
CA GLU A 62 0.60 -14.44 18.49
C GLU A 62 0.57 -15.08 17.09
N GLY A 63 1.72 -15.43 16.50
CA GLY A 63 1.80 -16.01 15.17
C GLY A 63 1.42 -15.02 14.05
N ILE A 64 1.51 -13.71 14.28
CA ILE A 64 1.15 -12.70 13.30
C ILE A 64 2.41 -12.11 12.68
N ARG A 65 2.54 -12.23 11.36
CA ARG A 65 3.64 -11.64 10.59
C ARG A 65 3.34 -10.18 10.25
N VAL A 66 4.37 -9.37 10.11
CA VAL A 66 4.23 -7.96 9.71
C VAL A 66 5.23 -7.64 8.61
N MET A 67 4.72 -7.10 7.50
CA MET A 67 5.50 -6.71 6.34
C MET A 67 5.11 -5.30 5.88
N THR A 68 6.01 -4.66 5.15
CA THR A 68 5.74 -3.36 4.54
C THR A 68 6.21 -3.35 3.09
N ILE A 69 5.36 -2.84 2.19
CA ILE A 69 5.72 -2.61 0.80
C ILE A 69 5.98 -1.12 0.62
N ALA A 70 7.12 -0.76 0.04
CA ALA A 70 7.49 0.60 -0.33
C ALA A 70 7.40 0.77 -1.86
N PRO A 71 6.21 1.11 -2.38
CA PRO A 71 6.04 1.32 -3.82
C PRO A 71 6.78 2.56 -4.30
N GLY A 72 7.29 2.45 -5.53
CA GLY A 72 7.77 3.57 -6.35
C GLY A 72 6.61 4.26 -7.07
N LEU A 73 6.83 4.58 -8.34
CA LEU A 73 5.83 5.22 -9.19
C LEU A 73 4.87 4.18 -9.76
N PHE A 74 3.61 4.24 -9.36
CA PHE A 74 2.53 3.38 -9.86
C PHE A 74 1.52 4.16 -10.67
N ASN A 75 0.93 3.50 -11.68
CA ASN A 75 -0.22 4.03 -12.39
C ASN A 75 -1.48 3.81 -11.55
N SER A 76 -1.59 4.56 -10.46
CA SER A 76 -2.88 4.80 -9.82
C SER A 76 -3.61 5.82 -10.69
N GLN A 77 -4.83 5.55 -11.13
CA GLN A 77 -5.62 6.57 -11.81
C GLN A 77 -5.75 7.79 -10.89
N THR A 78 -5.01 8.84 -11.18
CA THR A 78 -5.12 10.10 -10.45
C THR A 78 -6.51 10.67 -10.71
N ILE A 79 -7.31 10.82 -9.65
CA ILE A 79 -8.69 11.35 -9.70
C ILE A 79 -8.71 12.87 -10.01
N ILE A 80 -7.54 13.50 -10.11
CA ILE A 80 -7.44 14.93 -10.42
C ILE A 80 -7.49 15.11 -11.94
N GLY A 81 -8.69 15.39 -12.47
CA GLY A 81 -8.89 15.83 -13.86
C GLY A 81 -10.15 15.34 -14.56
N ARG A 82 -10.95 14.42 -13.99
CA ARG A 82 -12.22 14.00 -14.59
C ARG A 82 -13.32 15.04 -14.31
N LYS A 83 -13.70 15.81 -15.34
CA LYS A 83 -14.96 16.58 -15.36
C LYS A 83 -16.13 15.61 -15.14
N GLY A 84 -16.91 15.79 -14.06
CA GLY A 84 -18.12 14.99 -13.76
C GLY A 84 -18.13 14.25 -12.40
N TYR A 85 -17.03 14.29 -11.65
CA TYR A 85 -16.80 13.44 -10.48
C TYR A 85 -17.70 13.69 -9.25
N ARG A 86 -18.53 14.74 -9.24
CA ARG A 86 -19.29 15.12 -8.04
C ARG A 86 -20.50 14.23 -7.78
N ASP A 87 -21.09 13.67 -8.83
CA ASP A 87 -22.34 12.90 -8.74
C ASP A 87 -22.06 11.39 -8.56
N GLU A 88 -21.05 10.83 -9.24
CA GLU A 88 -20.65 9.41 -9.12
C GLU A 88 -20.08 9.04 -7.73
N VAL A 89 -19.46 9.99 -7.04
CA VAL A 89 -18.91 9.78 -5.70
C VAL A 89 -20.01 9.64 -4.66
N PHE A 90 -21.09 10.42 -4.80
CA PHE A 90 -22.21 10.32 -3.87
C PHE A 90 -22.91 8.97 -4.01
N ASP A 91 -23.08 8.46 -5.23
CA ASP A 91 -23.63 7.12 -5.50
C ASP A 91 -22.71 6.01 -4.96
N TYR A 92 -21.39 6.11 -5.17
CA TYR A 92 -20.43 5.14 -4.63
C TYR A 92 -20.39 5.14 -3.09
N LEU A 93 -20.46 6.32 -2.45
CA LEU A 93 -20.46 6.41 -1.00
C LEU A 93 -21.76 5.87 -0.38
N SER A 94 -22.89 5.95 -1.08
CA SER A 94 -24.15 5.32 -0.64
C SER A 94 -24.14 3.79 -0.72
N ASP A 95 -23.31 3.21 -1.59
CA ASP A 95 -23.20 1.76 -1.78
C ASP A 95 -22.17 1.09 -0.84
N ILE A 96 -21.37 1.86 -0.10
CA ILE A 96 -20.46 1.32 0.92
C ILE A 96 -21.25 0.98 2.19
N GLN A 97 -22.08 -0.06 2.11
CA GLN A 97 -22.59 -0.75 3.29
C GLN A 97 -21.50 -1.70 3.78
N LEU A 98 -20.70 -1.26 4.77
CA LEU A 98 -19.71 -2.10 5.46
C LEU A 98 -20.39 -3.16 6.34
N ALA A 99 -20.92 -4.22 5.72
CA ALA A 99 -21.38 -5.42 6.38
C ALA A 99 -21.22 -6.62 5.45
N VAL A 100 -20.02 -7.23 5.43
CA VAL A 100 -19.77 -8.46 4.67
C VAL A 100 -20.02 -9.65 5.58
N SER A 101 -21.11 -10.39 5.33
CA SER A 101 -21.57 -11.53 6.13
C SER A 101 -20.94 -12.88 5.72
N ARG A 102 -19.82 -12.85 5.00
CA ARG A 102 -19.11 -14.05 4.50
C ARG A 102 -17.61 -13.94 4.72
N LEU A 103 -16.93 -15.08 4.74
CA LEU A 103 -15.46 -15.13 4.68
C LEU A 103 -14.97 -14.46 3.39
N GLY A 104 -13.90 -13.66 3.52
CA GLY A 104 -13.26 -12.98 2.39
C GLY A 104 -12.44 -13.97 1.56
N ASN A 105 -12.56 -13.88 0.24
CA ASN A 105 -11.80 -14.67 -0.71
C ASN A 105 -10.50 -13.95 -1.09
N PRO A 106 -9.48 -14.64 -1.61
CA PRO A 106 -8.25 -14.01 -2.12
C PRO A 106 -8.51 -12.91 -3.15
N GLU A 107 -9.57 -13.03 -3.98
CA GLU A 107 -9.94 -11.96 -4.92
C GLU A 107 -10.45 -10.71 -4.22
N ASP A 108 -11.08 -10.83 -3.04
CA ASP A 108 -11.51 -9.66 -2.25
C ASP A 108 -10.30 -8.92 -1.67
N TYR A 109 -9.22 -9.65 -1.35
CA TYR A 109 -7.93 -9.04 -0.98
C TYR A 109 -7.27 -8.36 -2.18
N ALA A 110 -7.28 -8.98 -3.35
CA ALA A 110 -6.78 -8.36 -4.57
C ALA A 110 -7.58 -7.09 -4.93
N ASP A 111 -8.92 -7.12 -4.82
CA ASP A 111 -9.78 -5.95 -5.04
C ASP A 111 -9.53 -4.87 -3.98
N LEU A 112 -9.39 -5.23 -2.69
CA LEU A 112 -9.02 -4.29 -1.64
C LEU A 112 -7.65 -3.66 -1.93
N VAL A 113 -6.67 -4.45 -2.34
CA VAL A 113 -5.33 -3.97 -2.65
C VAL A 113 -5.37 -3.05 -3.87
N ILE A 114 -6.07 -3.42 -4.94
CA ILE A 114 -6.30 -2.57 -6.11
C ILE A 114 -6.97 -1.27 -5.69
N ARG A 115 -8.05 -1.32 -4.88
CA ARG A 115 -8.73 -0.13 -4.36
C ARG A 115 -7.83 0.71 -3.48
N VAL A 116 -7.03 0.10 -2.59
CA VAL A 116 -6.07 0.82 -1.74
C VAL A 116 -5.06 1.55 -2.61
N ILE A 117 -4.51 0.93 -3.65
CA ILE A 117 -3.54 1.51 -4.61
C ILE A 117 -4.18 2.51 -5.60
N GLN A 118 -5.46 2.36 -5.91
CA GLN A 118 -6.18 3.33 -6.74
C GLN A 118 -6.72 4.50 -5.91
N ASN A 119 -6.84 4.35 -4.59
CA ASN A 119 -7.33 5.39 -3.71
C ASN A 119 -6.25 6.45 -3.45
N CYS A 120 -6.38 7.58 -4.15
CA CYS A 120 -5.46 8.72 -4.03
C CYS A 120 -5.24 9.21 -2.59
N MET A 121 -6.24 9.05 -1.70
CA MET A 121 -6.15 9.44 -0.29
C MET A 121 -5.21 8.53 0.53
N LEU A 122 -5.04 7.27 0.12
CA LEU A 122 -4.19 6.29 0.81
C LEU A 122 -2.76 6.25 0.22
N ASN A 123 -2.60 6.57 -1.06
CA ASN A 123 -1.31 6.50 -1.76
C ASN A 123 -0.56 7.83 -1.88
N GLY A 124 -1.05 8.88 -1.21
CA GLY A 124 -0.30 10.13 -1.07
C GLY A 124 -0.45 11.13 -2.22
N PHE A 125 -1.40 10.94 -3.14
CA PHE A 125 -1.78 11.97 -4.11
C PHE A 125 -2.87 12.86 -3.50
N PHE A 126 -2.53 13.60 -2.45
CA PHE A 126 -3.40 14.66 -1.94
C PHE A 126 -3.44 15.83 -2.92
N GLU A 127 -4.57 16.54 -3.00
CA GLU A 127 -4.62 17.95 -3.47
C GLU A 127 -3.85 18.85 -2.49
N THR A 128 -2.55 18.62 -2.39
CA THR A 128 -1.63 19.63 -1.89
C THR A 128 -1.41 20.62 -3.03
N PRO A 129 -1.14 21.90 -2.75
CA PRO A 129 -0.79 22.90 -3.76
C PRO A 129 0.33 22.46 -4.74
N MET A 130 1.06 21.39 -4.40
CA MET A 130 2.14 20.79 -5.19
C MET A 130 1.68 19.90 -6.35
N LEU A 131 0.44 19.38 -6.33
CA LEU A 131 -0.11 18.47 -7.35
C LEU A 131 -1.09 19.14 -8.33
N ALA A 132 -1.48 20.39 -8.06
CA ALA A 132 -2.31 21.18 -8.94
C ALA A 132 -1.51 21.68 -10.16
N GLY A 133 -1.32 20.81 -11.16
CA GLY A 133 -0.82 21.24 -12.47
C GLY A 133 0.15 20.32 -13.21
N LEU A 134 0.32 19.05 -12.83
CA LEU A 134 1.25 18.17 -13.57
C LEU A 134 0.66 17.74 -14.94
N PRO A 135 1.33 18.05 -16.06
CA PRO A 135 1.00 17.49 -17.36
C PRO A 135 1.45 16.02 -17.43
N SER A 136 1.06 15.31 -18.51
CA SER A 136 1.53 13.98 -18.97
C SER A 136 2.53 13.24 -18.05
N ASN A 137 2.16 12.03 -17.60
CA ASN A 137 2.98 11.16 -16.73
C ASN A 137 4.33 10.71 -17.34
N GLU A 138 4.65 11.09 -18.58
CA GLU A 138 5.89 10.71 -19.29
C GLU A 138 7.17 11.14 -18.57
N HIS A 139 7.16 12.28 -17.87
CA HIS A 139 8.35 12.76 -17.16
C HIS A 139 8.73 11.88 -15.96
N LEU A 140 7.75 11.22 -15.34
CA LEU A 140 7.94 10.34 -14.19
C LEU A 140 8.65 9.04 -14.56
N VAL A 141 8.40 8.53 -15.76
CA VAL A 141 8.99 7.26 -16.25
C VAL A 141 10.51 7.35 -16.42
N LYS A 142 11.06 8.56 -16.61
CA LYS A 142 12.51 8.78 -16.83
C LYS A 142 13.39 8.29 -15.68
N HIS A 143 12.85 8.21 -14.47
CA HIS A 143 13.58 7.79 -13.28
C HIS A 143 13.43 6.29 -12.98
N VAL A 144 12.61 5.57 -13.74
CA VAL A 144 12.44 4.12 -13.63
C VAL A 144 13.50 3.42 -14.48
N VAL A 145 14.29 2.53 -13.86
CA VAL A 145 15.44 1.90 -14.53
C VAL A 145 14.97 0.78 -15.46
N SER A 146 14.28 -0.23 -14.90
CA SER A 146 13.72 -1.34 -15.68
C SER A 146 12.70 -2.13 -14.84
N PRO A 147 11.50 -2.43 -15.38
CA PRO A 147 10.98 -2.04 -16.70
C PRO A 147 10.67 -0.53 -16.79
N ARG A 148 10.94 0.12 -17.94
CA ARG A 148 10.76 1.57 -18.14
C ARG A 148 9.30 1.99 -18.31
N ARG A 149 8.51 1.84 -17.25
CA ARG A 149 7.10 2.26 -17.17
C ARG A 149 6.70 2.43 -15.71
N LEU A 150 5.52 2.99 -15.48
CA LEU A 150 4.89 2.95 -14.17
C LEU A 150 4.55 1.50 -13.78
N GLY A 151 4.60 1.21 -12.48
CA GLY A 151 4.09 -0.03 -11.92
C GLY A 151 2.58 -0.14 -12.12
N LYS A 152 2.09 -1.36 -12.36
CA LYS A 152 0.65 -1.62 -12.45
C LYS A 152 0.12 -2.13 -11.10
N PRO A 153 -1.14 -1.81 -10.72
CA PRO A 153 -1.72 -2.30 -9.46
C PRO A 153 -1.63 -3.82 -9.28
N GLU A 154 -1.73 -4.59 -10.36
CA GLU A 154 -1.66 -6.04 -10.33
C GLU A 154 -0.27 -6.56 -9.90
N GLU A 155 0.80 -5.80 -10.17
CA GLU A 155 2.17 -6.16 -9.75
C GLU A 155 2.35 -6.01 -8.24
N PHE A 156 1.70 -5.01 -7.64
CA PHE A 156 1.66 -4.87 -6.20
C PHE A 156 0.77 -5.95 -5.56
N ALA A 157 -0.40 -6.22 -6.14
CA ALA A 157 -1.29 -7.28 -5.67
C ALA A 157 -0.60 -8.64 -5.68
N HIS A 158 0.16 -8.95 -6.73
CA HIS A 158 0.98 -10.16 -6.79
C HIS A 158 2.05 -10.21 -5.68
N LEU A 159 2.69 -9.08 -5.35
CA LEU A 159 3.63 -9.03 -4.22
C LEU A 159 2.91 -9.27 -2.88
N VAL A 160 1.71 -8.71 -2.70
CA VAL A 160 0.89 -8.98 -1.51
C VAL A 160 0.57 -10.47 -1.39
N GLU A 161 0.11 -11.09 -2.47
CA GLU A 161 -0.16 -12.54 -2.51
C GLU A 161 1.09 -13.35 -2.15
N THR A 162 2.25 -13.00 -2.72
CA THR A 162 3.52 -13.65 -2.42
C THR A 162 3.87 -13.52 -0.92
N ILE A 163 3.62 -12.36 -0.30
CA ILE A 163 3.84 -12.14 1.13
C ILE A 163 2.89 -12.99 1.98
N ILE A 164 1.64 -13.13 1.56
CA ILE A 164 0.66 -13.97 2.26
C ILE A 164 1.09 -15.44 2.20
N GLN A 165 1.49 -15.93 1.03
CA GLN A 165 1.82 -17.34 0.81
C GLN A 165 3.16 -17.77 1.41
N ASN A 166 4.16 -16.87 1.50
CA ASN A 166 5.48 -17.24 2.02
C ASN A 166 5.61 -16.94 3.52
N HIS A 167 5.66 -18.02 4.31
CA HIS A 167 5.70 -17.97 5.77
C HIS A 167 7.00 -17.35 6.32
N MET A 168 8.07 -17.30 5.54
CA MET A 168 9.36 -16.72 5.94
C MET A 168 9.41 -15.20 5.81
N PHE A 169 8.44 -14.56 5.16
CA PHE A 169 8.40 -13.11 5.09
C PHE A 169 7.87 -12.51 6.40
N ASN A 170 8.76 -11.90 7.18
CA ASN A 170 8.39 -11.20 8.41
C ASN A 170 9.40 -10.09 8.75
N GLY A 171 8.91 -8.96 9.26
CA GLY A 171 9.71 -7.88 9.80
C GLY A 171 10.50 -7.06 8.77
N GLU A 172 10.17 -7.16 7.49
CA GLU A 172 10.97 -6.60 6.40
C GLU A 172 10.20 -5.61 5.52
N VAL A 173 10.95 -4.74 4.84
CA VAL A 173 10.42 -3.77 3.89
C VAL A 173 10.88 -4.07 2.46
N ILE A 174 9.92 -4.30 1.57
CA ILE A 174 10.20 -4.59 0.17
C ILE A 174 9.95 -3.34 -0.68
N ARG A 175 10.99 -2.84 -1.34
CA ARG A 175 10.84 -1.82 -2.38
C ARG A 175 10.28 -2.46 -3.65
N LEU A 176 9.22 -1.86 -4.18
CA LEU A 176 8.62 -2.27 -5.46
C LEU A 176 8.61 -1.05 -6.38
N ASP A 177 9.72 -0.82 -7.07
CA ASP A 177 9.96 0.47 -7.73
C ASP A 177 10.75 0.39 -9.04
N ALA A 178 11.00 -0.83 -9.55
CA ALA A 178 11.78 -1.02 -10.78
C ALA A 178 13.17 -0.34 -10.73
N ALA A 179 13.79 -0.40 -9.55
CA ALA A 179 15.07 0.22 -9.20
C ALA A 179 15.11 1.74 -9.39
N ALA A 180 13.95 2.40 -9.35
CA ALA A 180 13.87 3.84 -9.46
C ALA A 180 14.66 4.54 -8.34
N ARG A 181 15.22 5.70 -8.68
CA ARG A 181 15.90 6.60 -7.74
C ARG A 181 15.33 7.99 -7.93
N MET A 182 14.77 8.54 -6.86
CA MET A 182 14.11 9.84 -6.90
C MET A 182 15.16 10.95 -6.84
N PRO A 183 15.22 11.86 -7.83
CA PRO A 183 16.09 13.02 -7.76
C PRO A 183 15.58 14.02 -6.69
N PRO A 184 16.43 14.96 -6.23
CA PRO A 184 16.03 16.01 -5.30
C PRO A 184 14.77 16.77 -5.73
#